data_AF-A0A351F8Y5-F1
#
_entry.id   AF-A0A351F8Y5-F1
#
_cell.length_a   1.000
_cell.length_b   1.000
_cell.length_c   1.000
_cell.angle_alpha   90.00
_cell.angle_beta   90.00
_cell.angle_gamma   90.00
#
_symmetry.space_group_name_H-M   'P 1'
#
loop_
_entity.id
_entity.type
_entity.pdbx_description
1 polymer ?
#
loop_
_entity_poly.entity_id
_entity_poly.type
_entity_poly.pdbx_seq_one_letter_code
_entity_poly.pdbx_strand_id
1 'polypeptide(L)'
;MAQSGQYNYSRCLSHGETGAAQLAVNEFVQAGMRTVFLLNEKYMPYYKWSFRAMRNLELFSTFSDSFEFLLTSENDAETSEVKKDVIEDISQMIIGHLIENGMTKAICGDLEKHAYSVNDSISDPNIRNMNIFSAV
;
A
#
# COMPACT_ATOMS: atom_id res chain seq x y z
N MET A 1 -2.77 0.25 -3.98
CA MET A 1 -1.55 -0.37 -3.42
C MET A 1 -0.86 -1.28 -4.43
N ALA A 2 -1.42 -2.45 -4.80
CA ALA A 2 -0.74 -3.41 -5.70
C ALA A 2 -0.24 -2.79 -7.01
N GLN A 3 -1.17 -2.16 -7.75
CA GLN A 3 -0.88 -1.53 -9.05
C GLN A 3 0.14 -0.39 -8.93
N SER A 4 -0.01 0.50 -7.95
CA SER A 4 0.89 1.65 -7.78
C SER A 4 2.28 1.27 -7.24
N GLY A 5 2.35 0.31 -6.32
CA GLY A 5 3.61 -0.16 -5.72
C GLY A 5 4.29 -1.24 -6.54
N GLN A 6 3.87 -2.49 -6.35
CA GLN A 6 4.53 -3.70 -6.88
C GLN A 6 4.66 -3.69 -8.42
N TYR A 7 3.77 -2.99 -9.13
CA TYR A 7 3.76 -2.98 -10.59
C TYR A 7 4.28 -1.68 -11.21
N ASN A 8 3.59 -0.55 -10.99
CA ASN A 8 3.80 0.67 -11.77
C ASN A 8 5.12 1.37 -11.44
N TYR A 9 5.60 1.32 -10.19
CA TYR A 9 6.84 2.00 -9.81
C TYR A 9 8.04 1.52 -10.65
N SER A 10 8.32 0.22 -10.63
CA SER A 10 9.40 -0.40 -11.42
C SER A 10 9.18 -0.23 -12.92
N ARG A 11 7.92 -0.29 -13.37
CA ARG A 11 7.58 -0.11 -14.78
C ARG A 11 7.87 1.32 -15.26
N CYS A 12 7.53 2.35 -14.50
CA CYS A 12 7.85 3.73 -14.87
C CYS A 12 9.37 3.92 -14.98
N LEU A 13 10.13 3.37 -14.03
CA LEU A 13 11.60 3.44 -14.06
C LEU A 13 12.22 2.74 -15.26
N SER A 14 11.68 1.59 -15.69
CA SER A 14 12.19 0.89 -16.88
C SER A 14 12.02 1.68 -18.18
N HIS A 15 11.12 2.66 -18.19
CA HIS A 15 10.90 3.58 -19.31
C HIS A 15 11.63 4.93 -19.12
N GLY A 16 12.40 5.10 -18.04
CA GLY A 16 13.08 6.35 -17.70
C GLY A 16 12.16 7.45 -17.17
N GLU A 17 10.92 7.12 -16.78
CA GLU A 17 9.91 8.08 -16.34
C GLU A 17 9.93 8.28 -14.81
N THR A 18 10.96 8.97 -14.31
CA THR A 18 11.17 9.14 -12.86
C THR A 18 10.05 9.92 -12.15
N GLY A 19 9.44 10.90 -12.83
CA GLY A 19 8.30 11.65 -12.30
C GLY A 19 7.05 10.78 -12.13
N ALA A 20 6.75 9.93 -13.13
CA ALA A 20 5.64 8.99 -13.06
C ALA A 20 5.88 7.93 -11.98
N ALA A 21 7.13 7.47 -11.80
CA ALA A 21 7.50 6.59 -10.70
C ALA A 21 7.21 7.23 -9.33
N GLN A 22 7.50 8.53 -9.15
CA GLN A 22 7.19 9.22 -7.90
C GLN A 22 5.69 9.41 -7.65
N LEU A 23 4.88 9.59 -8.70
CA LEU A 23 3.42 9.58 -8.58
C LEU A 23 2.90 8.20 -8.14
N ALA A 24 3.48 7.12 -8.69
CA ALA A 24 3.15 5.76 -8.29
C ALA A 24 3.49 5.51 -6.81
N VAL A 25 4.64 6.01 -6.34
CA VAL A 25 4.99 6.00 -4.92
C VAL A 25 3.98 6.76 -4.06
N ASN A 26 3.58 7.97 -4.48
CA ASN A 26 2.60 8.76 -3.74
C ASN A 26 1.28 8.01 -3.55
N GLU A 27 0.78 7.41 -4.63
CA GLU A 27 -0.44 6.60 -4.61
C GLU A 27 -0.28 5.35 -3.74
N PHE A 28 0.88 4.67 -3.82
CA PHE A 28 1.19 3.53 -2.95
C PHE A 28 1.15 3.92 -1.46
N VAL A 29 1.81 5.03 -1.10
CA VAL A 29 1.88 5.52 0.29
C VAL A 29 0.51 5.93 0.80
N GLN A 30 -0.28 6.67 0.02
CA GLN A 30 -1.63 7.09 0.42
C GLN A 30 -2.54 5.88 0.65
N ALA A 31 -2.56 4.94 -0.29
CA ALA A 31 -3.34 3.72 -0.14
C ALA A 31 -2.82 2.85 1.02
N GLY A 32 -1.51 2.76 1.21
CA GLY A 32 -0.87 2.06 2.32
C GLY A 32 -1.24 2.62 3.68
N MET A 33 -1.17 3.95 3.85
CA MET A 33 -1.61 4.61 5.07
C MET A 33 -3.08 4.34 5.34
N ARG A 34 -3.97 4.53 4.35
CA ARG A 34 -5.41 4.24 4.51
C ARG A 34 -5.64 2.80 4.97
N THR A 35 -4.96 1.84 4.37
CA THR A 35 -5.03 0.42 4.78
C THR A 35 -4.59 0.23 6.22
N VAL A 36 -3.44 0.77 6.64
CA VAL A 36 -2.95 0.66 8.02
C VAL A 36 -3.94 1.28 9.01
N PHE A 37 -4.52 2.44 8.69
CA PHE A 37 -5.55 3.06 9.53
C PHE A 37 -6.80 2.18 9.66
N LEU A 38 -7.28 1.60 8.55
CA LEU A 38 -8.43 0.68 8.57
C LEU A 38 -8.15 -0.59 9.38
N LEU A 39 -6.95 -1.18 9.27
CA LEU A 39 -6.55 -2.34 10.08
C LEU A 39 -6.48 -2.01 11.57
N ASN A 40 -6.21 -0.76 11.93
CA ASN A 40 -6.28 -0.25 13.31
C ASN A 40 -7.69 0.22 13.71
N GLU A 41 -8.73 -0.01 12.89
CA GLU A 41 -10.11 0.47 13.09
C GLU A 41 -10.21 1.99 13.34
N LYS A 42 -9.32 2.76 12.72
CA LYS A 42 -9.23 4.23 12.88
C LYS A 42 -9.42 4.92 11.55
N TYR A 43 -10.09 6.07 11.56
CA TYR A 43 -10.17 6.93 10.38
C TYR A 43 -8.83 7.64 10.16
N MET A 44 -8.32 7.63 8.92
CA MET A 44 -7.12 8.37 8.56
C MET A 44 -7.41 9.89 8.56
N PRO A 45 -6.68 10.72 9.32
CA PRO A 45 -6.86 12.16 9.26
C PRO A 45 -6.42 12.74 7.90
N TYR A 46 -6.66 14.03 7.68
CA TYR A 46 -6.17 14.72 6.48
C TYR A 46 -4.64 14.60 6.35
N TYR A 47 -4.15 14.48 5.10
CA TYR A 47 -2.78 14.02 4.79
C TYR A 47 -1.69 14.77 5.56
N LYS A 48 -1.89 16.07 5.85
CA LYS A 48 -0.98 16.91 6.63
C LYS A 48 -0.66 16.33 8.01
N TRP A 49 -1.57 15.58 8.62
CA TRP A 49 -1.43 15.02 9.97
C TRP A 49 -1.29 13.49 9.97
N SER A 50 -1.39 12.82 8.82
CA SER A 50 -1.41 11.36 8.73
C SER A 50 -0.15 10.72 9.27
N PHE A 51 1.05 11.24 8.96
CA PHE A 51 2.31 10.71 9.50
C PHE A 51 2.37 10.80 11.02
N ARG A 52 1.99 11.95 11.59
CA ARG A 52 1.97 12.14 13.05
C ARG A 52 0.99 11.17 13.73
N ALA A 53 -0.20 11.00 13.16
CA ALA A 53 -1.19 10.09 13.70
C ALA A 53 -0.74 8.63 13.56
N MET A 54 -0.15 8.26 12.43
CA MET A 54 0.32 6.90 12.12
C MET A 54 1.39 6.42 13.10
N ARG A 55 2.32 7.29 13.51
CA ARG A 55 3.34 6.98 14.54
C ARG A 55 2.77 6.55 15.89
N ASN A 56 1.48 6.80 16.15
CA ASN A 56 0.79 6.43 17.38
C ASN A 56 -0.20 5.26 17.20
N LEU A 57 -0.15 4.55 16.07
CA LEU A 57 -0.95 3.35 15.84
C LEU A 57 -0.32 2.13 16.54
N GLU A 58 -1.14 1.12 16.81
CA GLU A 58 -0.69 -0.13 17.43
C GLU A 58 -0.10 -1.06 16.36
N LEU A 59 -0.78 -1.17 15.22
CA LEU A 59 -0.30 -1.94 14.08
C LEU A 59 0.48 -1.03 13.11
N PHE A 60 1.66 -1.47 12.72
CA PHE A 60 2.48 -0.87 11.65
C PHE A 60 2.85 0.61 11.83
N SER A 61 3.00 1.11 13.06
CA SER A 61 3.44 2.49 13.30
C SER A 61 4.79 2.83 12.66
N THR A 62 5.69 1.85 12.57
CA THR A 62 7.03 1.98 11.94
C THR A 62 6.98 2.18 10.43
N PHE A 63 5.88 1.84 9.75
CA PHE A 63 5.74 2.14 8.32
C PHE A 63 5.73 3.64 8.04
N SER A 64 5.48 4.48 9.05
CA SER A 64 5.60 5.92 8.88
C SER A 64 6.99 6.36 8.38
N ASP A 65 8.06 5.75 8.88
CA ASP A 65 9.43 6.07 8.45
C ASP A 65 9.72 5.53 7.05
N SER A 66 9.25 4.31 6.75
CA SER A 66 9.37 3.72 5.41
C SER A 66 8.60 4.53 4.36
N PHE A 67 7.37 4.96 4.67
CA PHE A 67 6.58 5.81 3.78
C PHE A 67 7.21 7.20 3.59
N GLU A 68 7.79 7.78 4.63
CA GLU A 68 8.51 9.04 4.53
C GLU A 68 9.73 8.89 3.61
N PHE A 69 10.53 7.83 3.82
CA PHE A 69 11.65 7.48 2.93
C PHE A 69 11.21 7.38 1.48
N LEU A 70 10.14 6.62 1.17
CA LEU A 70 9.65 6.47 -0.20
C LEU A 70 9.29 7.83 -0.84
N LEU A 71 8.67 8.73 -0.08
CA LEU A 71 8.21 10.04 -0.58
C LEU A 71 9.34 11.04 -0.79
N THR A 72 10.38 11.01 0.04
CA THR A 72 11.41 12.06 0.06
C THR A 72 12.71 11.65 -0.60
N SER A 73 12.89 10.37 -0.92
CA SER A 73 14.09 9.86 -1.58
C SER A 73 13.99 9.92 -3.12
N GLU A 74 15.15 10.04 -3.76
CA GLU A 74 15.28 10.14 -5.21
C GLU A 74 14.97 8.80 -5.91
N ASN A 75 14.93 8.84 -7.24
CA ASN A 75 14.72 7.68 -8.12
C ASN A 75 16.00 7.36 -8.92
N ASP A 76 17.18 7.61 -8.36
CA ASP A 76 18.44 7.19 -8.94
C ASP A 76 18.60 5.65 -8.88
N ALA A 77 19.62 5.11 -9.55
CA ALA A 77 19.79 3.67 -9.72
C ALA A 77 19.93 2.91 -8.39
N GLU A 78 20.60 3.47 -7.38
CA GLU A 78 20.80 2.80 -6.10
C GLU A 78 19.55 2.93 -5.23
N THR A 79 19.07 4.16 -5.05
CA THR A 79 17.90 4.46 -4.21
C THR A 79 16.64 3.76 -4.74
N SER A 80 16.48 3.67 -6.06
CA SER A 80 15.30 3.07 -6.63
C SER A 80 15.17 1.57 -6.38
N GLU A 81 16.27 0.82 -6.31
CA GLU A 81 16.25 -0.60 -5.90
C GLU A 81 15.83 -0.73 -4.43
N VAL A 82 16.38 0.10 -3.54
CA VAL A 82 15.98 0.12 -2.12
C VAL A 82 14.49 0.43 -1.98
N LYS A 83 13.96 1.37 -2.77
CA LYS A 83 12.52 1.68 -2.76
C LYS A 83 11.66 0.50 -3.21
N LYS A 84 12.12 -0.32 -4.18
CA LYS A 84 11.40 -1.54 -4.59
C LYS A 84 11.32 -2.54 -3.45
N ASP A 85 12.44 -2.76 -2.77
CA ASP A 85 12.50 -3.68 -1.62
C ASP A 85 11.57 -3.20 -0.49
N VAL A 86 11.60 -1.89 -0.17
CA VAL A 86 10.70 -1.31 0.84
C VAL A 86 9.22 -1.46 0.45
N ILE A 87 8.87 -1.25 -0.82
CA ILE A 87 7.49 -1.44 -1.32
C ILE A 87 7.07 -2.91 -1.16
N GLU A 88 7.94 -3.84 -1.50
CA GLU A 88 7.67 -5.27 -1.41
C GLU A 88 7.54 -5.72 0.05
N ASP A 89 8.44 -5.30 0.94
CA ASP A 89 8.40 -5.61 2.37
C ASP A 89 7.10 -5.15 3.02
N ILE A 90 6.69 -3.89 2.76
CA ILE A 90 5.40 -3.36 3.25
C ILE A 90 4.24 -4.21 2.72
N SER A 91 4.29 -4.59 1.44
CA SER A 91 3.25 -5.41 0.81
C SER A 91 3.16 -6.79 1.46
N GLN A 92 4.30 -7.46 1.69
CA GLN A 92 4.34 -8.77 2.35
C GLN A 92 3.90 -8.71 3.81
N MET A 93 4.26 -7.66 4.55
CA MET A 93 3.83 -7.51 5.94
C MET A 93 2.32 -7.30 6.05
N ILE A 94 1.70 -6.52 5.15
CA ILE A 94 0.24 -6.37 5.09
C ILE A 94 -0.41 -7.71 4.72
N ILE A 95 0.11 -8.40 3.70
CA ILE A 95 -0.38 -9.73 3.29
C ILE A 95 -0.33 -10.71 4.46
N GLY A 96 0.80 -10.77 5.16
CA GLY A 96 1.00 -11.65 6.32
C GLY A 96 -0.06 -11.40 7.38
N HIS A 97 -0.32 -10.13 7.71
CA HIS A 97 -1.35 -9.77 8.67
C HIS A 97 -2.77 -10.13 8.20
N LEU A 98 -3.10 -9.93 6.92
CA LEU A 98 -4.39 -10.35 6.37
C LEU A 98 -4.58 -11.87 6.48
N ILE A 99 -3.54 -12.66 6.20
CA ILE A 99 -3.57 -14.12 6.30
C ILE A 99 -3.71 -14.55 7.76
N GLU A 100 -2.87 -14.02 8.66
CA GLU A 100 -2.85 -14.36 10.08
C GLU A 100 -4.19 -14.08 10.78
N ASN A 101 -4.91 -13.05 10.33
CA ASN A 101 -6.23 -12.68 10.85
C ASN A 101 -7.40 -13.27 10.05
N GLY A 102 -7.13 -14.17 9.09
CA GLY A 102 -8.16 -14.86 8.32
C GLY A 102 -9.01 -13.95 7.43
N MET A 103 -8.50 -12.76 7.08
CA MET A 103 -9.20 -11.77 6.24
C MET A 103 -9.15 -12.12 4.75
N THR A 104 -8.19 -12.95 4.35
CA THR A 104 -7.98 -13.40 2.97
C THR A 104 -7.82 -14.91 2.93
N LYS A 105 -8.24 -15.51 1.81
CA LYS A 105 -8.03 -16.92 1.46
C LYS A 105 -6.96 -17.10 0.39
N ALA A 106 -6.42 -16.01 -0.16
CA ALA A 106 -5.34 -16.07 -1.14
C ALA A 106 -4.02 -16.45 -0.45
N ILE A 107 -3.19 -17.23 -1.15
CA ILE A 107 -1.90 -17.72 -0.65
C ILE A 107 -0.83 -17.36 -1.69
N CYS A 108 -0.44 -16.08 -1.72
CA CYS A 108 0.57 -15.56 -2.63
C CYS A 108 1.08 -14.19 -2.16
N GLY A 109 2.17 -13.70 -2.75
CA GLY A 109 2.72 -12.36 -2.47
C GLY A 109 2.08 -11.22 -3.27
N ASP A 110 0.97 -11.46 -3.96
CA ASP A 110 0.32 -10.49 -4.85
C ASP A 110 -0.85 -9.79 -4.15
N LEU A 111 -0.68 -8.51 -3.80
CA LEU A 111 -1.69 -7.72 -3.09
C LEU A 111 -3.01 -7.64 -3.85
N GLU A 112 -3.02 -7.72 -5.18
CA GLU A 112 -4.25 -7.61 -5.96
C GLU A 112 -5.15 -8.83 -5.73
N LYS A 113 -4.57 -10.04 -5.68
CA LYS A 113 -5.32 -11.26 -5.35
C LYS A 113 -5.89 -11.23 -3.94
N HIS A 114 -5.15 -10.66 -2.99
CA HIS A 114 -5.65 -10.45 -1.63
C HIS A 114 -6.80 -9.44 -1.59
N ALA A 115 -6.73 -8.37 -2.38
CA ALA A 115 -7.82 -7.40 -2.49
C ALA A 115 -9.12 -8.05 -2.98
N TYR A 116 -9.06 -8.88 -4.04
CA TYR A 116 -10.21 -9.66 -4.50
C TYR A 116 -10.72 -10.62 -3.42
N SER A 117 -9.83 -11.36 -2.76
CA SER A 117 -10.24 -12.31 -1.72
C SER A 117 -10.90 -11.64 -0.51
N VAL A 118 -10.45 -10.45 -0.10
CA VAL A 118 -11.09 -9.67 0.96
C VAL A 118 -12.45 -9.19 0.48
N ASN A 119 -12.55 -8.67 -0.74
CA ASN A 119 -13.80 -8.19 -1.32
C ASN A 119 -14.87 -9.28 -1.39
N ASP A 120 -14.49 -10.52 -1.74
CA ASP A 120 -15.40 -11.68 -1.78
C ASP A 120 -16.03 -12.01 -0.41
N SER A 121 -15.44 -11.56 0.69
CA SER A 121 -15.98 -11.74 2.05
C SER A 121 -17.07 -10.72 2.41
N ILE A 122 -17.21 -9.62 1.65
CA ILE A 122 -18.19 -8.57 1.92
C ILE A 122 -19.59 -9.13 1.70
N SER A 123 -20.48 -9.06 2.69
CA SER A 123 -21.82 -9.66 2.60
C SER A 123 -22.79 -8.89 1.71
N ASP A 124 -22.69 -7.56 1.69
CA ASP A 124 -23.55 -6.69 0.86
C ASP A 124 -23.16 -6.80 -0.63
N PRO A 125 -24.07 -7.27 -1.51
CA PRO A 125 -23.76 -7.46 -2.93
C PRO A 125 -23.58 -6.15 -3.69
N ASN A 126 -24.18 -5.04 -3.23
CA ASN A 126 -23.98 -3.75 -3.87
C ASN A 126 -22.55 -3.27 -3.64
N ILE A 127 -22.03 -3.44 -2.42
CA ILE A 127 -20.65 -3.08 -2.07
C ILE A 127 -19.66 -4.05 -2.74
N ARG A 128 -19.90 -5.37 -2.64
CA ARG A 128 -19.01 -6.39 -3.24
C ARG A 128 -18.82 -6.20 -4.74
N ASN A 129 -19.86 -5.79 -5.46
CA ASN A 129 -19.82 -5.60 -6.91
C ASN A 129 -19.41 -4.19 -7.34
N MET A 130 -19.08 -3.29 -6.40
CA MET A 130 -18.44 -2.02 -6.77
C MET A 130 -17.09 -2.32 -7.40
N ASN A 131 -16.69 -1.50 -8.37
CA ASN A 131 -15.38 -1.64 -8.98
C ASN A 131 -14.31 -1.44 -7.89
N ILE A 132 -13.46 -2.45 -7.69
CA ILE A 132 -12.42 -2.46 -6.64
C ILE A 132 -11.38 -1.34 -6.81
N PHE A 133 -11.30 -0.77 -8.02
CA PHE A 133 -10.45 0.37 -8.37
C PHE A 133 -11.16 1.72 -8.24
N SER A 134 -12.41 1.76 -7.76
CA SER A 134 -13.16 3.03 -7.59
C SER A 134 -12.68 3.87 -6.40
N ALA A 135 -11.83 3.32 -5.54
CA ALA A 135 -11.34 3.94 -4.31
C ALA A 135 -9.98 4.65 -4.47
N VAL A 136 -9.50 4.83 -5.71
CA VAL A 136 -8.27 5.56 -6.05
C VAL A 136 -8.56 7.06 -6.02
#